data_AF-A0A9X9A3D3-F1
#
_entry.id   AF-A0A9X9A3D3-F1
#
_cell.length_a   1.000
_cell.length_b   1.000
_cell.length_c   1.000
_cell.angle_alpha   90.00
_cell.angle_beta   90.00
_cell.angle_gamma   90.00
#
_symmetry.space_group_name_H-M   'P 1'
#
loop_
_entity.id
_entity.type
_entity.pdbx_description
1 polymer ?
#
loop_
_entity_poly.entity_id
_entity_poly.type
_entity_poly.pdbx_seq_one_letter_code
_entity_poly.pdbx_strand_id
1 'polypeptide(L)' 'YRIDISTPENQSAFQEFDIPGTPVVVAYNRGEEVERLEGAVSAATYDGFFARRNSSAS' A
#
# COMPACT_ATOMS: atom_id res chain seq x y z
N TYR A 1 -7.88 4.58 3.09
CA TYR A 1 -8.63 3.40 3.56
C TYR A 1 -7.64 2.37 4.10
N ARG A 2 -8.03 1.50 5.04
CA ARG A 2 -7.20 0.41 5.59
C ARG A 2 -8.03 -0.87 5.59
N ILE A 3 -7.43 -1.98 5.18
CA ILE A 3 -8.06 -3.30 5.10
C ILE A 3 -7.33 -4.23 6.05
N ASP A 4 -8.09 -4.94 6.89
CA ASP A 4 -7.55 -6.03 7.70
C ASP A 4 -7.71 -7.35 6.95
N ILE A 5 -6.59 -7.84 6.40
CA ILE A 5 -6.53 -9.06 5.60
C ILE A 5 -6.45 -10.34 6.45
N SER A 6 -6.44 -10.23 7.78
CA SER A 6 -6.53 -11.41 8.66
C SER A 6 -7.95 -11.97 8.74
N THR A 7 -8.95 -11.17 8.35
CA THR A 7 -10.35 -11.59 8.30
C THR A 7 -10.63 -12.51 7.09
N PRO A 8 -11.46 -13.57 7.22
CA PRO A 8 -11.73 -14.50 6.12
C PRO A 8 -12.29 -13.83 4.86
N GLU A 9 -13.13 -12.81 5.04
CA GLU A 9 -13.75 -12.04 3.95
C GLU A 9 -12.72 -11.32 3.08
N ASN A 10 -11.58 -10.95 3.65
CA ASN A 10 -10.51 -10.21 2.97
C ASN A 10 -9.34 -11.10 2.56
N GLN A 11 -9.40 -12.42 2.78
CA GLN A 11 -8.29 -13.30 2.40
C GLN A 11 -8.06 -13.36 0.89
N SER A 12 -9.10 -13.16 0.07
CA SER A 12 -8.96 -13.05 -1.38
C SER A 12 -8.07 -11.87 -1.80
N ALA A 13 -7.94 -10.83 -0.97
CA ALA A 13 -7.11 -9.66 -1.25
C ALA A 13 -5.63 -10.02 -1.44
N PHE A 14 -5.16 -11.12 -0.84
CA PHE A 14 -3.79 -11.60 -1.07
C PHE A 14 -3.54 -11.93 -2.55
N GLN A 15 -4.49 -12.60 -3.21
CA GLN A 15 -4.39 -12.91 -4.63
C GLN A 15 -4.80 -11.74 -5.51
N GLU A 16 -5.88 -11.04 -5.17
CA GLU A 16 -6.43 -9.97 -6.01
C GLU A 16 -5.45 -8.79 -6.17
N PHE A 17 -4.71 -8.45 -5.11
CA PHE A 17 -3.75 -7.35 -5.12
C PHE A 17 -2.29 -7.81 -5.20
N ASP A 18 -2.07 -9.12 -5.39
CA ASP A 18 -0.74 -9.74 -5.45
C ASP A 18 0.13 -9.33 -4.25
N ILE A 19 -0.38 -9.59 -3.04
CA ILE A 19 0.27 -9.25 -1.76
C ILE A 19 1.17 -10.43 -1.37
N PRO A 20 2.52 -10.30 -1.44
CA PRO A 20 3.42 -11.41 -1.12
C PRO A 20 3.60 -11.63 0.39
N GLY A 21 3.20 -10.65 1.21
CA GLY A 21 3.33 -10.67 2.67
C GLY A 21 2.86 -9.34 3.27
N THR A 22 2.93 -9.18 4.60
CA THR A 22 2.52 -7.93 5.28
C THR A 22 3.68 -7.27 6.01
N PRO A 23 3.65 -5.93 6.15
CA PRO A 23 2.69 -4.98 5.57
C PRO A 23 2.94 -4.69 4.08
N VAL A 24 1.90 -4.23 3.36
CA VAL A 24 2.02 -3.66 2.01
C VAL A 24 1.27 -2.32 1.97
N VAL A 25 1.86 -1.31 1.33
CA VAL A 25 1.25 -0.01 1.07
C VAL A 25 1.21 0.23 -0.43
N VAL A 26 0.01 0.38 -0.97
CA VAL A 26 -0.21 0.65 -2.40
C VAL A 26 -0.70 2.08 -2.61
N ALA A 27 -0.09 2.77 -3.55
CA ALA A 27 -0.50 4.08 -4.01
C ALA A 27 -1.34 3.96 -5.27
N TYR A 28 -2.63 4.29 -5.16
CA TYR A 28 -3.49 4.48 -6.33
C TYR A 28 -3.62 5.95 -6.70
N ASN A 29 -3.65 6.25 -7.99
CA ASN A 29 -4.05 7.52 -8.57
C ASN A 29 -5.02 7.26 -9.73
N ARG A 30 -6.23 7.82 -9.67
CA ARG A 30 -7.28 7.63 -10.69
C ARG A 30 -7.58 6.16 -11.05
N GLY A 31 -7.46 5.27 -10.07
CA GLY A 31 -7.73 3.83 -10.23
C GLY A 31 -6.53 3.00 -10.69
N GLU A 32 -5.40 3.63 -11.00
CA GLU A 32 -4.16 2.94 -11.37
C GLU A 32 -3.18 2.89 -10.21
N GLU A 33 -2.54 1.74 -10.01
CA GLU A 33 -1.41 1.62 -9.09
C GLU A 33 -0.21 2.37 -9.66
N VAL A 34 0.34 3.32 -8.89
CA VAL A 34 1.47 4.16 -9.31
C VAL A 34 2.74 3.92 -8.49
N GLU A 35 2.62 3.36 -7.29
CA GLU A 35 3.77 3.04 -6.43
C GLU A 35 3.37 2.01 -5.37
N ARG A 36 4.31 1.19 -4.92
CA ARG A 36 4.11 0.16 -3.89
C ARG A 36 5.30 0.09 -2.95
N LEU A 37 5.02 -0.14 -1.66
CA LEU A 37 6.00 -0.57 -0.67
C LEU A 37 5.59 -1.93 -0.13
N GLU A 38 6.52 -2.88 -0.14
CA GLU A 38 6.30 -4.24 0.36
C GLU A 38 7.20 -4.54 1.56
N GLY A 39 6.63 -5.22 2.54
CA GLY A 39 7.33 -5.64 3.75
C GLY A 39 7.56 -4.50 4.75
N ALA A 40 8.21 -4.87 5.85
CA ALA A 40 8.57 -3.93 6.90
C ALA A 40 9.76 -3.07 6.44
N VAL A 41 9.50 -1.77 6.22
CA VAL A 41 10.52 -0.77 5.91
C VAL A 41 10.73 0.20 7.08
N SER A 42 11.78 1.01 7.02
CA SER A 42 12.05 2.04 8.04
C SER A 42 11.00 3.16 8.03
N ALA A 43 10.82 3.83 9.16
CA ALA A 43 9.93 4.99 9.28
C ALA A 43 10.25 6.08 8.23
N ALA A 44 11.53 6.38 8.03
CA ALA A 44 11.97 7.36 7.03
C ALA A 44 11.56 6.97 5.59
N THR A 45 11.49 5.67 5.28
CA THR A 45 11.01 5.20 3.97
C THR A 45 9.52 5.50 3.80
N TYR A 46 8.72 5.27 4.84
CA TYR A 46 7.30 5.65 4.84
C TYR A 46 7.13 7.17 4.71
N ASP A 47 7.88 7.96 5.49
CA ASP A 47 7.79 9.42 5.44
C ASP A 47 8.10 9.95 4.02
N GLY A 48 9.16 9.43 3.39
CA GLY A 48 9.52 9.79 2.01
C GLY A 48 8.47 9.37 0.97
N PHE A 49 7.80 8.24 1.17
CA PHE A 49 6.71 7.78 0.31
C PHE A 49 5.48 8.70 0.41
N PHE A 50 5.06 9.03 1.63
CA PHE A 50 3.90 9.90 1.84
C PHE A 50 4.17 11.37 1.47
N ALA A 51 5.38 11.88 1.70
CA ALA A 51 5.76 13.24 1.35
C ALA A 51 5.71 13.50 -0.17
N ARG A 52 6.26 12.58 -0.99
CA ARG A 52 6.24 12.68 -2.46
C ARG A 52 4.82 12.74 -3.04
N ARG A 53 3.86 12.10 -2.38
CA ARG A 53 2.45 12.11 -2.81
C ARG A 53 1.71 13.38 -2.38
N ASN A 54 2.00 13.93 -1.21
CA ASN A 54 1.44 15.23 -0.82
C ASN A 54 1.90 16.35 -1.78
N SER A 55 3.15 16.30 -2.26
CA SER A 55 3.64 17.28 -3.25
C SER A 55 3.08 17.07 -4.66
N SER A 56 2.70 15.84 -5.03
CA SER A 56 2.16 15.53 -6.36
C SER A 56 0.65 15.79 -6.48
N ALA A 57 -0.03 16.11 -5.38
CA ALA A 57 -1.46 16.41 -5.34
C ALA A 57 -1.77 17.93 -5.41
N SER A 58 -0.75 18.77 -5.65
CA SER A 58 -0.84 20.24 -5.77
C SER A 58 -0.96 20.70 -7.21
#